data_AF-A0AA40S3X5-F1
#
_entry.id   AF-A0AA40S3X5-F1
#
_cell.length_a   1.000
_cell.length_b   1.000
_cell.length_c   1.000
_cell.angle_alpha   90.00
_cell.angle_beta   90.00
_cell.angle_gamma   90.00
#
_symmetry.space_group_name_H-M   'P 1'
#
loop_
_entity.id
_entity.type
_entity.pdbx_description
1 polymer ?
#
loop_
_entity_poly.entity_id
_entity_poly.type
_entity_poly.pdbx_seq_one_letter_code
_entity_poly.pdbx_strand_id
1 'polypeptide(L)'
;MGKSTRETLYPGTRLSAKTDPRGVAVTDGHPGQPDYALIEALRAAREQGYDAITAIERYDPDFSVDLSRCRDEAEADWLLERWHARRSAVLDETRTTLKRIWADSRRASKAD
;
A
#
# COMPACT_ATOMS: atom_id res chain seq x y z
N MET A 1 -16.38 -33.23 -3.45
CA MET A 1 -15.49 -32.37 -4.25
C MET A 1 -15.11 -31.18 -3.38
N GLY A 2 -13.93 -31.23 -2.75
CA GLY A 2 -13.46 -30.22 -1.80
C GLY A 2 -12.99 -28.98 -2.53
N LYS A 3 -13.52 -27.80 -2.17
CA LYS A 3 -13.03 -26.53 -2.67
C LYS A 3 -11.58 -26.36 -2.21
N SER A 4 -10.72 -25.97 -3.15
CA SER A 4 -9.31 -25.70 -2.89
C SER A 4 -9.19 -24.64 -1.79
N THR A 5 -8.34 -24.90 -0.79
CA THR A 5 -8.02 -24.04 0.37
C THR A 5 -7.61 -22.61 -0.03
N ARG A 6 -7.30 -22.40 -1.32
CA ARG A 6 -6.94 -21.12 -1.92
C ARG A 6 -8.13 -20.16 -2.09
N GLU A 7 -9.35 -20.68 -2.27
CA GLU A 7 -10.57 -19.86 -2.37
C GLU A 7 -11.01 -19.32 -1.00
N THR A 8 -10.64 -19.99 0.08
CA THR A 8 -11.05 -19.62 1.45
C THR A 8 -10.22 -18.46 2.02
N LEU A 9 -8.99 -18.26 1.54
CA LEU A 9 -8.05 -17.25 2.07
C LEU A 9 -8.18 -15.87 1.42
N TYR A 10 -8.91 -15.75 0.31
CA TYR A 10 -9.12 -14.49 -0.40
C TYR A 10 -10.62 -14.25 -0.61
N PRO A 11 -11.34 -13.70 0.37
CA PRO A 11 -12.72 -13.30 0.15
C PRO A 11 -12.78 -12.35 -1.05
N GLY A 12 -13.69 -12.65 -1.98
CA GLY A 12 -13.83 -12.05 -3.32
C GLY A 12 -14.16 -10.54 -3.37
N THR A 13 -13.90 -9.80 -2.30
CA THR A 13 -13.95 -8.34 -2.24
C THR A 13 -12.54 -7.78 -2.41
N ARG A 14 -11.95 -8.02 -3.58
CA ARG A 14 -10.98 -7.05 -4.10
C ARG A 14 -11.71 -5.72 -4.18
N LEU A 15 -11.37 -4.79 -3.30
CA LEU A 15 -11.63 -3.33 -3.42
C LEU A 15 -10.91 -2.72 -4.65
N SER A 16 -10.63 -3.54 -5.66
CA SER A 16 -10.16 -3.13 -6.96
C SER A 16 -11.38 -2.64 -7.70
N ALA A 17 -11.43 -1.33 -7.95
CA ALA A 17 -12.30 -0.72 -8.96
C ALA A 17 -12.44 -1.65 -10.18
N LYS A 18 -13.62 -1.71 -10.82
CA LYS A 18 -13.91 -2.54 -12.01
C LYS A 18 -12.72 -2.53 -12.97
N THR A 19 -11.83 -3.51 -12.83
CA THR A 19 -10.59 -3.60 -13.58
C THR A 19 -10.84 -4.55 -14.72
N ASP A 20 -10.74 -4.05 -15.95
CA ASP A 20 -10.38 -4.86 -17.11
C ASP A 20 -9.17 -5.75 -16.70
N PRO A 21 -9.05 -7.00 -17.19
CA PRO A 21 -7.90 -7.88 -16.94
C PRO A 21 -6.51 -7.23 -17.13
N ARG A 22 -6.40 -6.04 -17.72
CA ARG A 22 -5.15 -5.25 -17.85
C ARG A 22 -5.04 -3.97 -17.01
N GLY A 23 -5.96 -3.74 -16.08
CA GLY A 23 -5.94 -2.59 -15.18
C GLY A 23 -6.90 -1.49 -15.60
N VAL A 24 -7.58 -0.90 -14.61
CA VAL A 24 -8.47 0.28 -14.62
C VAL A 24 -8.97 0.71 -16.01
N ALA A 25 -10.25 0.47 -16.30
CA ALA A 25 -10.90 1.06 -17.46
C ALA A 25 -10.85 2.60 -17.35
N VAL A 26 -9.94 3.21 -18.12
CA VAL A 26 -9.93 4.64 -18.37
C VAL A 26 -11.06 4.91 -19.35
N THR A 27 -12.02 5.72 -18.95
CA THR A 27 -13.03 6.27 -19.86
C THR A 27 -12.35 6.83 -21.11
N ASP A 28 -12.74 6.28 -22.27
CA ASP A 28 -12.42 6.73 -23.63
C ASP A 28 -10.96 6.66 -24.13
N GLY A 29 -10.14 5.74 -23.61
CA GLY A 29 -8.81 5.49 -24.17
C GLY A 29 -8.52 4.00 -24.32
N HIS A 30 -8.18 3.56 -25.54
CA HIS A 30 -7.55 2.24 -25.73
C HIS A 30 -6.40 2.07 -24.72
N PRO A 31 -6.24 0.88 -24.09
CA PRO A 31 -5.09 0.66 -23.23
C PRO A 31 -3.83 0.85 -24.07
N GLY A 32 -3.11 1.94 -23.80
CA GLY A 32 -1.79 2.17 -24.38
C GLY A 32 -0.87 1.00 -24.05
N GLN A 33 0.18 0.81 -24.86
CA GLN A 33 1.19 -0.18 -24.49
C GLN A 33 1.69 0.11 -23.07
N PRO A 34 1.92 -0.93 -22.25
CA PRO A 34 2.41 -0.75 -20.89
C PRO A 34 3.76 -0.03 -20.91
N ASP A 35 3.83 1.11 -20.23
CA ASP A 35 5.09 1.79 -19.93
C ASP A 35 5.82 0.97 -18.85
N TYR A 36 6.69 0.07 -19.31
CA TYR A 36 7.45 -0.82 -18.43
C TYR A 36 8.38 -0.05 -17.48
N ALA A 37 8.93 1.09 -17.91
CA ALA A 37 9.78 1.92 -17.05
C ALA A 37 8.95 2.53 -15.91
N LEU A 38 7.76 3.04 -16.21
CA LEU A 38 6.81 3.49 -15.18
C LEU A 38 6.40 2.35 -14.25
N ILE A 39 6.10 1.17 -14.78
CA ILE A 39 5.70 0.01 -13.98
C ILE A 39 6.80 -0.36 -12.96
N GLU A 40 8.05 -0.46 -13.40
CA GLU A 40 9.16 -0.79 -12.52
C GLU A 40 9.44 0.30 -11.49
N ALA A 41 9.34 1.58 -11.87
CA ALA A 41 9.47 2.70 -10.93
C ALA A 41 8.38 2.68 -9.85
N LEU A 42 7.12 2.43 -10.23
CA LEU A 42 6.01 2.30 -9.29
C LEU A 42 6.17 1.06 -8.38
N ARG A 43 6.66 -0.06 -8.93
CA ARG A 43 6.94 -1.26 -8.15
C ARG A 43 8.01 -0.98 -7.09
N ALA A 44 9.13 -0.39 -7.49
CA ALA A 44 10.23 -0.06 -6.59
C ALA A 44 9.78 0.86 -5.44
N ALA A 45 9.00 1.90 -5.74
CA ALA A 45 8.47 2.78 -4.70
C ALA A 45 7.50 2.08 -3.74
N ARG A 46 6.70 1.13 -4.24
CA ARG A 46 5.81 0.32 -3.40
C ARG A 46 6.61 -0.64 -2.50
N GLU A 47 7.66 -1.27 -3.03
CA GLU A 47 8.55 -2.15 -2.26
C GLU A 47 9.26 -1.39 -1.14
N GLN A 48 9.80 -0.20 -1.43
CA GLN A 48 10.38 0.68 -0.42
C GLN A 48 9.39 1.04 0.69
N GLY A 49 8.12 1.30 0.35
CA GLY A 49 7.06 1.54 1.33
C GLY A 49 6.80 0.33 2.23
N TYR A 50 6.85 -0.89 1.70
CA TYR A 50 6.73 -2.12 2.50
C TYR A 50 7.93 -2.36 3.40
N ASP A 51 9.13 -2.10 2.92
CA ASP A 51 10.35 -2.21 3.72
C ASP A 51 10.31 -1.20 4.88
N ALA A 52 9.83 0.02 4.63
CA ALA A 52 9.64 1.02 5.67
C ALA A 52 8.59 0.60 6.72
N ILE A 53 7.45 0.03 6.32
CA ILE A 53 6.47 -0.55 7.26
C ILE A 53 7.11 -1.67 8.08
N THR A 54 7.83 -2.58 7.42
CA THR A 54 8.49 -3.70 8.09
C THR A 54 9.54 -3.21 9.07
N ALA A 55 10.28 -2.16 8.72
CA ALA A 55 11.27 -1.56 9.61
C ALA A 55 10.62 -0.96 10.86
N ILE A 56 9.54 -0.18 10.73
CA ILE A 56 8.88 0.40 11.92
C ILE A 56 8.28 -0.67 12.83
N GLU A 57 7.81 -1.80 12.29
CA GLU A 57 7.28 -2.91 13.07
C GLU A 57 8.38 -3.74 13.73
N ARG A 58 9.48 -4.02 13.01
CA ARG A 58 10.60 -4.83 13.53
C ARG A 58 11.41 -4.10 14.60
N TYR A 59 11.47 -2.77 14.54
CA TYR A 59 12.16 -1.93 15.52
C TYR A 59 11.25 -1.45 16.67
N ASP A 60 10.03 -1.96 16.76
CA ASP A 60 9.19 -1.82 17.95
C ASP A 60 8.95 -3.21 18.60
N PRO A 61 10.03 -3.94 18.98
CA PRO A 61 9.91 -5.29 19.54
C PRO A 61 9.14 -5.30 20.85
N ASP A 62 9.10 -4.16 21.54
CA ASP A 62 8.46 -3.99 22.84
C ASP A 62 7.01 -3.55 22.73
N PHE A 63 6.48 -3.21 21.55
CA PHE A 63 5.08 -2.74 21.41
C PHE A 63 4.06 -3.63 22.14
N SER A 64 4.12 -4.94 21.91
CA SER A 64 3.20 -5.89 22.56
C SER A 64 3.44 -5.99 24.06
N VAL A 65 4.68 -5.81 24.51
CA VAL A 65 5.05 -5.79 25.93
C VAL A 65 4.51 -4.52 26.59
N ASP A 66 4.72 -3.37 25.97
CA ASP A 66 4.26 -2.07 26.44
C ASP A 66 2.73 -2.01 26.48
N LEU A 67 2.05 -2.52 25.44
CA LEU A 67 0.60 -2.62 25.41
C LEU A 67 0.07 -3.53 26.53
N SER A 68 0.76 -4.64 26.82
CA SER A 68 0.36 -5.54 27.92
C SER A 68 0.55 -4.92 29.31
N ARG A 69 1.35 -3.86 29.42
CA ARG A 69 1.68 -3.16 30.67
C ARG A 69 0.84 -1.90 30.90
N CYS A 70 0.02 -1.48 29.94
CA CYS A 70 -0.91 -0.37 30.11
C CYS A 70 -1.81 -0.61 31.34
N ARG A 71 -1.94 0.42 32.18
CA ARG A 71 -2.67 0.35 33.46
C ARG A 71 -4.17 0.53 33.28
N ASP A 72 -4.56 1.25 32.23
CA ASP A 72 -5.94 1.56 31.88
C ASP A 72 -6.10 1.67 30.35
N GLU A 73 -7.34 1.86 29.94
CA GLU A 73 -7.73 1.97 28.53
C GLU A 73 -7.14 3.21 27.86
N ALA A 74 -6.99 4.33 28.60
CA ALA A 74 -6.45 5.56 28.04
C ALA A 74 -4.96 5.43 27.67
N GLU A 75 -4.17 4.73 28.49
CA GLU A 75 -2.77 4.41 28.16
C GLU A 75 -2.67 3.48 26.95
N ALA A 76 -3.54 2.48 26.86
CA ALA A 76 -3.59 1.55 25.73
C ALA A 76 -3.97 2.28 24.43
N ASP A 77 -5.00 3.13 24.47
CA ASP A 77 -5.46 3.93 23.33
C ASP A 77 -4.37 4.86 22.83
N TRP A 78 -3.66 5.55 23.73
CA TRP A 78 -2.55 6.42 23.34
C TRP A 78 -1.44 5.65 22.59
N LEU A 79 -1.08 4.46 23.07
CA LEU A 79 -0.07 3.62 22.42
C LEU A 79 -0.55 3.12 21.05
N LEU A 80 -1.81 2.71 20.95
CA LEU A 80 -2.44 2.26 19.71
C LEU A 80 -2.54 3.39 18.67
N GLU A 81 -2.93 4.59 19.10
CA GLU A 81 -2.98 5.79 18.24
C GLU A 81 -1.60 6.14 17.70
N ARG A 82 -0.57 6.11 18.56
CA ARG A 82 0.81 6.36 18.15
C ARG A 82 1.30 5.32 17.15
N TRP A 83 1.04 4.04 17.40
CA TRP A 83 1.38 2.95 16.47
C TRP A 83 0.67 3.14 15.12
N HIS A 84 -0.63 3.42 15.14
CA HIS A 84 -1.43 3.65 13.94
C HIS A 84 -0.91 4.86 13.15
N ALA A 85 -0.69 6.00 13.82
CA ALA A 85 -0.20 7.23 13.19
C ALA A 85 1.13 7.00 12.46
N ARG A 86 2.05 6.23 13.05
CA ARG A 86 3.34 5.90 12.43
C ARG A 86 3.17 5.08 11.14
N ARG A 87 2.25 4.11 11.11
CA ARG A 87 1.93 3.34 9.91
C ARG A 87 1.29 4.20 8.84
N SER A 88 0.31 5.03 9.25
CA SER A 88 -0.39 5.94 8.34
C SER A 88 0.58 6.90 7.67
N ALA A 89 1.56 7.44 8.41
CA ALA A 89 2.59 8.31 7.86
C ALA A 89 3.40 7.64 6.72
N VAL A 90 3.85 6.39 6.92
CA VAL A 90 4.57 5.64 5.87
C VAL A 90 3.67 5.38 4.65
N LEU A 91 2.40 5.05 4.87
CA LEU A 91 1.44 4.85 3.79
C LEU A 91 1.16 6.14 3.01
N ASP A 92 1.04 7.26 3.71
CA ASP A 92 0.82 8.58 3.10
C ASP A 92 2.04 9.05 2.29
N GLU A 93 3.26 8.81 2.80
CA GLU A 93 4.49 9.08 2.07
C GLU A 93 4.62 8.19 0.82
N THR A 94 4.37 6.88 0.97
CA THR A 94 4.37 5.93 -0.15
C THR A 94 3.35 6.35 -1.22
N ARG A 95 2.14 6.71 -0.82
CA ARG A 95 1.10 7.23 -1.71
C ARG A 95 1.55 8.49 -2.44
N THR A 96 2.20 9.42 -1.72
CA THR A 96 2.70 10.68 -2.28
C THR A 96 3.78 10.41 -3.32
N THR A 97 4.71 9.50 -3.03
CA THR A 97 5.77 9.09 -3.97
C THR A 97 5.20 8.43 -5.22
N LEU A 98 4.26 7.49 -5.07
CA LEU A 98 3.59 6.85 -6.21
C LEU A 98 2.86 7.86 -7.10
N LYS A 99 2.13 8.81 -6.49
CA LYS A 99 1.47 9.90 -7.21
C LYS A 99 2.46 10.77 -7.99
N ARG A 100 3.62 11.08 -7.39
CA ARG A 100 4.67 11.87 -8.04
C ARG A 100 5.24 11.13 -9.25
N ILE A 101 5.66 9.88 -9.08
CA ILE A 101 6.20 9.03 -10.16
C ILE A 101 5.22 8.96 -11.34
N TRP A 102 3.94 8.71 -11.05
CA TRP A 102 2.91 8.66 -12.07
C TRP A 102 2.72 10.00 -12.80
N ALA A 103 2.70 11.12 -12.07
CA ALA A 103 2.52 12.44 -12.66
C ALA A 103 3.73 12.86 -13.51
N ASP A 104 4.95 12.53 -13.08
CA ASP A 104 6.19 12.86 -13.79
C ASP A 104 6.31 12.11 -15.11
N SER A 105 6.01 10.81 -15.13
CA SER A 105 5.99 10.01 -16.38
C SER A 105 5.02 10.63 -17.41
N ARG A 106 3.81 11.03 -17.00
CA ARG A 106 2.84 11.66 -17.91
C ARG A 106 3.21 13.07 -18.37
N ARG A 107 4.04 13.79 -17.60
CA ARG A 107 4.59 15.07 -18.04
C ARG A 107 5.68 14.86 -19.09
N ALA A 108 6.55 13.88 -18.89
CA ALA A 108 7.59 13.52 -19.86
C ALA A 108 6.98 13.08 -21.21
N SER A 109 5.95 12.24 -21.20
CA SER A 109 5.28 11.80 -22.44
C SER A 109 4.52 12.88 -23.23
N LYS A 110 4.38 14.10 -22.69
CA LYS A 110 3.74 15.24 -23.38
C LYS A 110 4.75 16.21 -24.00
N ALA A 111 6.02 16.07 -23.66
CA ALA A 111 7.09 16.95 -24.14
C ALA A 111 7.78 16.41 -25.42
N ASP A 112 7.56 15.12 -25.72
CA ASP A 112 7.90 14.46 -26.99
C ASP A 112 6.74 14.56 -28.00
#